data_AF-A0A7V9TEC6-F1
#
_entry.id   AF-A0A7V9TEC6-F1
#
_cell.length_a   1.000
_cell.length_b   1.000
_cell.length_c   1.000
_cell.angle_alpha   90.00
_cell.angle_beta   90.00
_cell.angle_gamma   90.00
#
_symmetry.space_group_name_H-M   'P 1'
#
loop_
_entity.id
_entity.type
_entity.pdbx_description
1 polymer ?
#
loop_
_entity_poly.entity_id
_entity_poly.type
_entity_poly.pdbx_seq_one_letter_code
_entity_poly.pdbx_strand_id
1 'polypeptide(L)'
;ASYPVSTRVTYKFPARGAQPPVSIYWSDGGLMPTRPELLPDDVPLERGGGVIYVGEKGILMHETYGNKPRLFPASLMEVAQKVPKTYPRIETNDDPQKSPKHRMNWANTIKGKDKASSPFDYAAPLTETMLLGIVALRTGQGKKIYYDGETGRITNPTEANQYLHREYRKGWTL
;
A
#
# COMPACT_ATOMS: atom_id res chain seq x y z
N ALA A 1 -3.50 -1.97 24.48
CA ALA A 1 -2.44 -1.27 23.74
C ALA A 1 -3.08 -0.21 22.87
N SER A 2 -2.62 1.04 22.95
CA SER A 2 -3.01 2.11 22.02
C SER A 2 -2.18 2.00 20.74
N TYR A 3 -2.67 2.55 19.63
CA TYR A 3 -1.88 2.68 18.41
C TYR A 3 -0.71 3.64 18.64
N PRO A 4 0.44 3.43 17.96
CA PRO A 4 1.59 4.32 18.04
C PRO A 4 1.25 5.71 17.48
N VAL A 5 1.86 6.76 18.05
CA VAL A 5 1.70 8.15 17.58
C VAL A 5 2.32 8.33 16.18
N SER A 6 3.41 7.62 15.91
CA SER A 6 4.09 7.56 14.61
C SER A 6 4.71 6.19 14.40
N THR A 7 4.81 5.79 13.13
CA THR A 7 5.44 4.54 12.74
C THR A 7 6.43 4.73 11.61
N ARG A 8 7.47 3.90 11.62
CA ARG A 8 8.31 3.65 10.46
C ARG A 8 8.52 2.14 10.34
N VAL A 9 8.14 1.60 9.19
CA VAL A 9 8.24 0.17 8.89
C VAL A 9 8.91 0.00 7.54
N THR A 10 9.82 -0.97 7.43
CA THR A 10 10.43 -1.33 6.14
C THR A 10 10.02 -2.75 5.78
N TYR A 11 9.41 -2.91 4.61
CA TYR A 11 9.12 -4.20 4.01
C TYR A 11 10.18 -4.50 2.96
N LYS A 12 10.67 -5.74 2.94
CA LYS A 12 11.62 -6.21 1.92
C LYS A 12 11.01 -7.41 1.20
N PHE A 13 10.69 -7.22 -0.06
CA PHE A 13 10.21 -8.28 -0.94
C PHE A 13 11.37 -8.80 -1.77
N PRO A 14 11.57 -10.13 -1.83
CA PRO A 14 12.60 -10.71 -2.67
C PRO A 14 12.25 -10.53 -4.15
N ALA A 15 13.24 -10.81 -5.03
CA ALA A 15 12.97 -10.93 -6.46
C ALA A 15 11.96 -12.05 -6.73
N ARG A 16 11.16 -11.90 -7.78
CA ARG A 16 10.19 -12.92 -8.22
C ARG A 16 10.17 -13.03 -9.73
N GLY A 17 10.62 -14.15 -10.27
CA GLY A 17 10.77 -14.34 -11.72
C GLY A 17 11.67 -13.25 -12.30
N ALA A 18 11.15 -12.51 -13.28
CA ALA A 18 11.84 -11.37 -13.90
C ALA A 18 11.74 -10.05 -13.10
N GLN A 19 11.00 -10.02 -11.99
CA GLN A 19 10.81 -8.81 -11.19
C GLN A 19 11.92 -8.67 -10.13
N PRO A 20 12.65 -7.53 -10.08
CA PRO A 20 13.70 -7.32 -9.10
C PRO A 20 13.13 -7.22 -7.67
N PRO A 21 13.99 -7.36 -6.63
CA PRO A 21 13.53 -7.17 -5.25
C PRO A 21 13.05 -5.72 -5.04
N VAL A 22 12.07 -5.54 -4.14
CA VAL A 22 11.48 -4.24 -3.83
C VAL A 22 11.54 -3.99 -2.32
N SER A 23 11.98 -2.79 -1.93
CA SER A 23 11.86 -2.32 -0.56
C SER A 23 10.76 -1.26 -0.48
N ILE A 24 9.84 -1.41 0.46
CA ILE A 24 8.82 -0.39 0.77
C ILE A 24 9.17 0.23 2.12
N TYR A 25 9.29 1.55 2.14
CA TYR A 25 9.49 2.33 3.36
C TYR A 25 8.17 3.03 3.70
N TRP A 26 7.55 2.62 4.78
CA TRP A 26 6.34 3.24 5.32
C TRP A 26 6.73 4.20 6.44
N SER A 27 6.15 5.40 6.45
CA SER A 27 6.29 6.37 7.53
C SER A 27 4.98 7.13 7.72
N ASP A 28 4.54 7.29 8.97
CA ASP A 28 3.35 8.07 9.33
C ASP A 28 3.56 8.86 10.64
N GLY A 29 2.51 9.54 11.11
CA GLY A 29 2.55 10.29 12.37
C GLY A 29 3.49 11.50 12.35
N GLY A 30 3.63 12.14 11.18
CA GLY A 30 4.50 13.30 10.98
C GLY A 30 5.93 12.97 10.54
N LEU A 31 6.29 11.68 10.49
CA LEU A 31 7.57 11.23 9.91
C LEU A 31 7.51 11.34 8.38
N MET A 32 8.48 12.06 7.81
CA MET A 32 8.62 12.19 6.36
C MET A 32 9.65 11.17 5.82
N PRO A 33 9.51 10.71 4.57
CA PRO A 33 10.55 9.94 3.92
C PRO A 33 11.77 10.82 3.63
N THR A 34 12.91 10.19 3.36
CA THR A 34 14.06 10.89 2.78
C THR A 34 13.66 11.50 1.44
N ARG A 35 14.04 12.75 1.22
CA ARG A 35 13.83 13.44 -0.04
C ARG A 35 14.61 12.71 -1.15
N PRO A 36 13.97 12.30 -2.26
CA PRO A 36 14.68 11.68 -3.38
C PRO A 36 15.63 12.67 -4.05
N GLU A 37 16.82 12.22 -4.43
CA GLU A 37 17.84 13.06 -5.09
C GLU A 37 17.36 13.68 -6.41
N LEU A 38 16.49 12.98 -7.15
CA LEU A 38 15.94 13.44 -8.43
C LEU A 38 14.78 14.44 -8.29
N LEU A 39 14.37 14.79 -7.06
CA LEU A 39 13.28 15.74 -6.83
C LEU A 39 13.82 17.18 -6.82
N PRO A 40 13.42 18.06 -7.77
CA PRO A 40 13.91 19.44 -7.84
C PRO A 40 13.66 20.20 -6.53
N ASP A 41 14.67 20.92 -6.03
CA ASP A 41 14.73 21.50 -4.67
C ASP A 41 13.50 22.33 -4.27
N ASP A 42 12.87 23.00 -5.22
CA ASP A 42 11.68 23.83 -5.04
C ASP A 42 10.37 23.05 -4.92
N VAL A 43 10.38 21.74 -5.20
CA VAL A 43 9.20 20.88 -5.10
C VAL A 43 9.09 20.29 -3.68
N PRO A 44 8.07 20.66 -2.87
CA PRO A 44 7.89 20.10 -1.54
C PRO A 44 7.32 18.67 -1.58
N LEU A 45 7.59 17.92 -0.51
CA LEU A 45 6.89 16.66 -0.22
C LEU A 45 5.52 16.97 0.39
N GLU A 46 4.47 16.31 -0.11
CA GLU A 46 3.11 16.45 0.41
C GLU A 46 3.00 15.88 1.83
N ARG A 47 2.40 16.65 2.75
CA ARG A 47 2.21 16.24 4.15
C ARG A 47 0.92 15.43 4.35
N GLY A 48 -0.04 15.55 3.43
CA GLY A 48 -1.30 14.80 3.42
C GLY A 48 -1.16 13.31 3.09
N GLY A 49 0.06 12.84 2.77
CA GLY A 49 0.36 11.47 2.39
C GLY A 49 0.63 11.31 0.90
N GLY A 50 0.98 10.09 0.49
CA GLY A 50 1.34 9.78 -0.89
C GLY A 50 2.31 8.62 -1.01
N VAL A 51 2.79 8.40 -2.22
CA VAL A 51 3.80 7.37 -2.53
C VAL A 51 4.87 7.97 -3.42
N ILE A 52 6.11 7.56 -3.19
CA ILE A 52 7.26 7.84 -4.03
C ILE A 52 7.76 6.50 -4.56
N TYR A 53 7.68 6.32 -5.88
CA TYR A 53 8.35 5.24 -6.59
C TYR A 53 9.71 5.73 -7.04
N VAL A 54 10.76 5.00 -6.67
CA VAL A 54 12.14 5.31 -7.07
C VAL A 54 12.60 4.24 -8.05
N GLY A 55 12.89 4.66 -9.29
CA GLY A 55 13.40 3.79 -10.34
C GLY A 55 14.70 4.30 -10.93
N GLU A 56 15.33 3.48 -11.77
CA GLU A 56 16.63 3.78 -12.38
C GLU A 56 16.61 5.02 -13.28
N LYS A 57 15.48 5.30 -13.91
CA LYS A 57 15.32 6.41 -14.86
C LYS A 57 14.77 7.69 -14.24
N GLY A 58 14.22 7.59 -13.04
CA GLY A 58 13.44 8.67 -12.46
C GLY A 58 12.58 8.25 -11.28
N ILE A 59 11.84 9.22 -10.76
CA ILE A 59 10.87 9.03 -9.68
C ILE A 59 9.46 9.32 -10.16
N LEU A 60 8.49 8.53 -9.69
CA LEU A 60 7.06 8.85 -9.80
C LEU A 60 6.53 9.14 -8.41
N MET A 61 5.90 10.30 -8.24
CA MET A 61 5.27 10.69 -6.98
C MET A 61 3.80 10.92 -7.19
N HIS A 62 2.99 10.57 -6.20
CA HIS A 62 1.58 10.96 -6.17
C HIS A 62 1.15 11.29 -4.74
N GLU A 63 0.13 12.11 -4.60
CA GLU A 63 -0.54 12.40 -3.33
C GLU A 63 -1.41 11.20 -2.89
N THR A 64 -2.10 11.33 -1.77
CA THR A 64 -3.02 10.30 -1.26
C THR A 64 -4.02 9.84 -2.33
N TYR A 65 -4.30 8.53 -2.35
CA TYR A 65 -5.18 7.86 -3.32
C TYR A 65 -4.72 7.93 -4.78
N GLY A 66 -3.42 8.12 -5.04
CA GLY A 66 -2.90 8.19 -6.41
C GLY A 66 -3.16 9.54 -7.08
N ASN A 67 -3.56 10.56 -6.31
CA ASN A 67 -3.93 11.85 -6.85
C ASN A 67 -2.70 12.64 -7.33
N LYS A 68 -2.89 13.48 -8.36
CA LYS A 68 -1.86 14.33 -8.98
C LYS A 68 -0.49 13.61 -9.19
N PRO A 69 -0.45 12.52 -9.98
CA PRO A 69 0.81 11.85 -10.28
C PRO A 69 1.76 12.80 -11.02
N ARG A 70 3.03 12.80 -10.63
CA ARG A 70 4.13 13.61 -11.19
C ARG A 70 5.34 12.73 -11.42
N LEU A 71 6.06 12.96 -12.50
CA LEU A 71 7.30 12.27 -12.83
C LEU A 71 8.47 13.24 -12.85
N PHE A 72 9.62 12.78 -12.37
CA PHE A 72 10.88 13.52 -12.45
C PHE A 72 12.00 12.61 -12.99
N PRO A 73 12.85 13.10 -13.91
CA PRO A 73 12.80 14.44 -14.52
C PRO A 73 11.55 14.65 -15.39
N ALA A 74 11.16 15.92 -15.60
CA ALA A 74 9.93 16.28 -16.29
C ALA A 74 9.83 15.71 -17.73
N SER A 75 10.98 15.42 -18.37
CA SER A 75 11.05 14.76 -19.67
C SER A 75 10.39 13.38 -19.70
N LEU A 76 10.25 12.70 -18.56
CA LEU A 76 9.52 11.42 -18.48
C LEU A 76 8.02 11.56 -18.72
N MET A 77 7.45 12.77 -18.62
CA MET A 77 6.02 12.99 -18.88
C MET A 77 5.62 12.64 -20.32
N GLU A 78 6.49 12.91 -21.30
CA GLU A 78 6.23 12.54 -22.70
C GLU A 78 6.18 11.02 -22.89
N VAL A 79 7.00 10.28 -22.14
CA VAL A 79 6.97 8.82 -22.12
C VAL A 79 5.68 8.32 -21.47
N ALA A 80 5.29 8.93 -20.35
CA ALA A 80 4.09 8.54 -19.61
C ALA A 80 2.80 8.75 -20.40
N GLN A 81 2.71 9.81 -21.21
CA GLN A 81 1.55 10.08 -22.07
C GLN A 81 1.34 9.00 -23.14
N LYS A 82 2.40 8.29 -23.53
CA LYS A 82 2.35 7.19 -24.50
C LYS A 82 1.97 5.85 -23.87
N VAL A 83 1.93 5.76 -22.53
CA VAL A 83 1.57 4.52 -21.84
C VAL A 83 0.07 4.26 -22.03
N PRO A 84 -0.32 3.11 -22.62
CA PRO A 84 -1.72 2.80 -22.84
C PRO A 84 -2.44 2.62 -21.49
N LYS A 85 -3.70 3.05 -21.43
CA LYS A 85 -4.57 2.78 -20.28
C LYS A 85 -4.99 1.32 -20.33
N THR A 86 -4.48 0.50 -19.40
CA THR A 86 -4.74 -0.94 -19.36
C THR A 86 -5.77 -1.36 -18.30
N TYR A 87 -6.02 -0.52 -17.30
CA TYR A 87 -6.97 -0.82 -16.22
C TYR A 87 -8.30 -0.08 -16.41
N PRO A 88 -9.44 -0.78 -16.24
CA PRO A 88 -10.75 -0.13 -16.28
C PRO A 88 -10.84 0.93 -15.18
N ARG A 89 -11.51 2.05 -15.47
CA ARG A 89 -11.78 3.10 -14.49
C ARG A 89 -13.22 2.94 -14.03
N ILE A 90 -13.45 3.16 -12.73
CA ILE A 90 -14.82 3.19 -12.22
C ILE A 90 -15.41 4.54 -12.62
N GLU A 91 -16.42 4.50 -13.50
CA GLU A 91 -16.99 5.71 -14.09
C GLU A 91 -18.25 6.17 -13.36
N THR A 92 -19.06 5.21 -12.91
CA THR A 92 -20.35 5.46 -12.27
C THR A 92 -20.18 6.05 -10.86
N ASN A 93 -20.99 7.05 -10.55
CA ASN A 93 -20.97 7.75 -9.27
C ASN A 93 -22.38 7.78 -8.68
N ASP A 94 -22.49 7.64 -7.36
CA ASP A 94 -23.74 7.76 -6.62
C ASP A 94 -24.11 9.23 -6.33
N ASP A 95 -23.12 10.12 -6.33
CA ASP A 95 -23.30 11.55 -6.14
C ASP A 95 -22.30 12.32 -7.02
N PRO A 96 -22.73 13.05 -8.07
CA PRO A 96 -21.84 13.81 -8.95
C PRO A 96 -20.92 14.80 -8.23
N GLN A 97 -21.30 15.25 -7.02
CA GLN A 97 -20.56 16.19 -6.19
C GLN A 97 -19.60 15.48 -5.20
N LYS A 98 -19.71 14.16 -5.03
CA LYS A 98 -18.83 13.38 -4.14
C LYS A 98 -18.01 12.36 -4.93
N SER A 99 -16.81 12.08 -4.46
CA SER A 99 -15.83 11.24 -5.18
C SER A 99 -15.91 9.70 -5.02
N PRO A 100 -16.83 9.05 -4.26
CA PRO A 100 -16.66 7.63 -3.95
C PRO A 100 -17.31 6.70 -4.99
N LYS A 101 -16.90 6.80 -6.26
CA LYS A 101 -17.35 5.92 -7.37
C LYS A 101 -17.29 4.41 -7.06
N HIS A 102 -16.35 4.02 -6.19
CA HIS A 102 -16.20 2.64 -5.70
C HIS A 102 -17.45 2.09 -4.99
N ARG A 103 -18.28 2.95 -4.35
CA ARG A 103 -19.50 2.51 -3.67
C ARG A 103 -20.54 2.00 -4.65
N MET A 104 -20.71 2.68 -5.78
CA MET A 104 -21.63 2.25 -6.82
C MET A 104 -21.12 0.98 -7.51
N ASN A 105 -19.81 0.86 -7.75
CA ASN A 105 -19.23 -0.40 -8.22
C ASN A 105 -19.53 -1.57 -7.26
N TRP A 106 -19.40 -1.36 -5.94
CA TRP A 106 -19.74 -2.38 -4.95
C TRP A 106 -21.23 -2.76 -5.00
N ALA A 107 -22.13 -1.78 -5.01
CA ALA A 107 -23.57 -2.01 -5.08
C ALA A 107 -23.99 -2.73 -6.38
N ASN A 108 -23.41 -2.35 -7.52
CA ASN A 108 -23.65 -3.02 -8.81
C ASN A 108 -23.09 -4.44 -8.83
N THR A 109 -21.93 -4.67 -8.21
CA THR A 109 -21.36 -6.01 -8.10
C THR A 109 -22.28 -6.94 -7.31
N ILE A 110 -22.85 -6.48 -6.19
CA ILE A 110 -23.85 -7.24 -5.41
C ILE A 110 -25.08 -7.58 -6.27
N LYS A 111 -25.48 -6.67 -7.16
CA LYS A 111 -26.59 -6.86 -8.10
C LYS A 111 -26.23 -7.71 -9.33
N GLY A 112 -24.99 -8.21 -9.43
CA GLY A 112 -24.51 -8.97 -10.59
C GLY A 112 -24.32 -8.15 -11.87
N LYS A 113 -24.24 -6.82 -11.75
CA LYS A 113 -24.13 -5.89 -12.89
C LYS A 113 -22.70 -5.47 -13.23
N ASP A 114 -21.79 -5.61 -12.27
CA ASP A 114 -20.37 -5.23 -12.40
C ASP A 114 -19.47 -6.29 -11.77
N LYS A 115 -18.16 -6.16 -12.01
CA LYS A 115 -17.13 -6.86 -11.24
C LYS A 115 -16.60 -5.96 -10.12
N ALA A 116 -16.28 -6.55 -8.97
CA ALA A 116 -15.66 -5.81 -7.87
C ALA A 116 -14.33 -5.18 -8.32
N SER A 117 -14.12 -3.90 -8.03
CA SER A 117 -12.85 -3.23 -8.29
C SER A 117 -11.74 -3.65 -7.32
N SER A 118 -12.10 -4.29 -6.21
CA SER A 118 -11.18 -4.80 -5.19
C SER A 118 -11.73 -6.11 -4.60
N PRO A 119 -11.71 -7.21 -5.36
CA PRO A 119 -12.15 -8.53 -4.90
C PRO A 119 -11.26 -9.06 -3.76
N PHE A 120 -11.74 -10.06 -3.00
CA PHE A 120 -11.02 -10.55 -1.81
C PHE A 120 -9.67 -11.20 -2.11
N ASP A 121 -9.54 -11.90 -3.24
CA ASP A 121 -8.29 -12.47 -3.73
C ASP A 121 -7.19 -11.41 -3.96
N TYR A 122 -7.58 -10.15 -4.20
CA TYR A 122 -6.68 -9.00 -4.23
C TYR A 122 -6.57 -8.28 -2.88
N ALA A 123 -7.70 -7.97 -2.24
CA ALA A 123 -7.77 -7.11 -1.07
C ALA A 123 -7.19 -7.77 0.19
N ALA A 124 -7.38 -9.09 0.34
CA ALA A 124 -6.89 -9.84 1.49
C ALA A 124 -5.35 -9.86 1.57
N PRO A 125 -4.59 -10.28 0.54
CA PRO A 125 -3.12 -10.28 0.61
C PRO A 125 -2.54 -8.86 0.72
N LEU A 126 -3.19 -7.85 0.12
CA LEU A 126 -2.78 -6.45 0.31
C LEU A 126 -2.90 -6.02 1.77
N THR A 127 -4.03 -6.33 2.40
CA THR A 127 -4.31 -5.98 3.80
C THR A 127 -3.39 -6.75 4.74
N GLU A 128 -3.22 -8.05 4.50
CA GLU A 128 -2.28 -8.91 5.22
C GLU A 128 -0.86 -8.31 5.21
N THR A 129 -0.37 -7.91 4.04
CA THR A 129 0.95 -7.28 3.89
C THR A 129 1.08 -6.04 4.78
N MET A 130 0.06 -5.16 4.83
CA MET A 130 0.10 -3.96 5.68
C MET A 130 0.02 -4.29 7.17
N LEU A 131 -0.76 -5.31 7.56
CA LEU A 131 -0.88 -5.76 8.94
C LEU A 131 0.42 -6.36 9.47
N LEU A 132 1.26 -6.96 8.62
CA LEU A 132 2.58 -7.44 9.01
C LEU A 132 3.49 -6.32 9.55
N GLY A 133 3.30 -5.07 9.12
CA GLY A 133 4.02 -3.94 9.72
C GLY A 133 3.64 -3.71 11.18
N ILE A 134 2.36 -3.87 11.52
CA ILE A 134 1.89 -3.80 12.90
C ILE A 134 2.44 -4.97 13.72
N VAL A 135 2.48 -6.17 13.14
CA VAL A 135 3.07 -7.34 13.80
C VAL A 135 4.56 -7.12 14.08
N ALA A 136 5.31 -6.56 13.13
CA ALA A 136 6.72 -6.21 13.32
C ALA A 136 6.89 -5.20 14.46
N LEU A 137 6.06 -4.15 14.51
CA LEU A 137 6.07 -3.16 15.60
C LEU A 137 5.77 -3.79 16.96
N ARG A 138 4.78 -4.71 17.04
CA ARG A 138 4.43 -5.41 18.29
C ARG A 138 5.51 -6.40 18.74
N THR A 139 6.27 -6.96 17.80
CA THR A 139 7.39 -7.86 18.09
C THR A 139 8.54 -7.13 18.81
N GLY A 140 8.73 -5.85 18.46
CA GLY A 140 9.66 -4.93 19.13
C GLY A 140 10.50 -4.13 18.16
N GLN A 141 10.83 -2.89 18.52
CA GLN A 141 11.69 -2.03 17.70
C GLN A 141 13.06 -2.66 17.48
N GLY A 142 13.61 -2.52 16.26
CA GLY A 142 14.89 -3.11 15.87
C GLY A 142 14.84 -4.62 15.59
N LYS A 143 13.71 -5.29 15.84
CA LYS A 143 13.55 -6.72 15.49
C LYS A 143 13.03 -6.87 14.08
N LYS A 144 13.61 -7.83 13.36
CA LYS A 144 13.19 -8.22 12.02
C LYS A 144 12.37 -9.50 12.10
N ILE A 145 11.25 -9.53 11.37
CA ILE A 145 10.46 -10.74 11.16
C ILE A 145 10.58 -11.22 9.71
N TYR A 146 10.55 -12.53 9.52
CA TYR A 146 10.38 -13.21 8.23
C TYR A 146 9.00 -13.83 8.22
N TYR A 147 8.25 -13.57 7.16
CA TYR A 147 6.90 -14.07 6.98
C TYR A 147 6.86 -14.94 5.72
N ASP A 148 6.35 -16.14 5.87
CA ASP A 148 6.05 -17.06 4.79
C ASP A 148 4.58 -16.87 4.40
N GLY A 149 4.35 -16.23 3.26
CA GLY A 149 3.01 -15.95 2.73
C GLY A 149 2.30 -17.17 2.14
N GLU A 150 3.00 -18.28 1.88
CA GLU A 150 2.34 -19.51 1.43
C GLU A 150 1.70 -20.24 2.62
N THR A 151 2.40 -20.30 3.75
CA THR A 151 1.90 -20.96 4.97
C THR A 151 1.20 -20.02 5.95
N GLY A 152 1.29 -18.71 5.72
CA GLY A 152 0.69 -17.68 6.55
C GLY A 152 1.37 -17.52 7.92
N ARG A 153 2.69 -17.79 8.01
CA ARG A 153 3.41 -17.90 9.29
C ARG A 153 4.64 -17.02 9.38
N ILE A 154 4.90 -16.51 10.58
CA ILE A 154 6.17 -15.88 10.91
C ILE A 154 7.19 -16.97 11.28
N THR A 155 8.31 -16.99 10.58
CA THR A 155 9.37 -17.99 10.78
C THR A 155 10.46 -17.51 11.76
N ASN A 156 10.49 -16.20 12.09
CA ASN A 156 11.28 -15.66 13.19
C ASN A 156 10.77 -14.27 13.68
N PRO A 157 10.95 -13.95 14.97
CA PRO A 157 10.90 -14.92 16.06
C PRO A 157 9.50 -15.57 16.07
N THR A 158 9.41 -16.88 16.26
CA THR A 158 8.15 -17.63 16.07
C THR A 158 7.06 -17.22 17.07
N GLU A 159 7.43 -16.62 18.20
CA GLU A 159 6.50 -16.06 19.19
C GLU A 159 5.65 -14.92 18.61
N ALA A 160 6.12 -14.24 17.56
CA ALA A 160 5.36 -13.18 16.89
C ALA A 160 4.09 -13.69 16.19
N ASN A 161 3.96 -15.01 15.95
CA ASN A 161 2.72 -15.61 15.43
C ASN A 161 1.52 -15.33 16.35
N GLN A 162 1.74 -15.09 17.65
CA GLN A 162 0.68 -14.69 18.58
C GLN A 162 -0.05 -13.39 18.15
N TYR A 163 0.57 -12.57 17.30
CA TYR A 163 0.00 -11.31 16.81
C TYR A 163 -0.75 -11.45 15.49
N LEU A 164 -0.69 -12.62 14.83
CA LEU A 164 -1.44 -12.89 13.58
C LEU A 164 -2.91 -13.19 13.86
N HIS A 165 -3.22 -13.69 15.04
CA HIS A 165 -4.57 -14.06 15.44
C HIS A 165 -4.99 -13.30 16.69
N ARG A 166 -6.31 -13.24 16.87
CA ARG A 166 -6.93 -12.70 18.07
C ARG A 166 -7.65 -13.83 18.79
N GLU A 167 -7.55 -13.85 20.11
CA GLU A 167 -8.45 -14.65 20.93
C GLU A 167 -9.88 -14.07 20.85
N TYR A 168 -10.79 -14.84 20.28
CA TYR A 168 -12.20 -14.49 20.23
C TYR A 168 -12.83 -14.62 21.62
N ARG A 169 -13.84 -13.81 21.89
CA ARG A 169 -14.64 -13.97 23.11
C ARG A 169 -15.32 -15.33 23.10
N LYS A 170 -15.46 -15.94 24.27
CA LYS A 170 -16.17 -17.22 24.45
C LYS A 170 -17.54 -17.17 23.74
N GLY A 171 -17.81 -18.18 22.92
CA GLY A 171 -19.03 -18.30 22.12
C GLY A 171 -18.94 -17.77 20.67
N TRP A 172 -17.81 -17.19 20.27
CA TRP A 172 -17.56 -16.73 18.89
C TRP A 172 -16.43 -17.55 18.25
N THR A 173 -16.69 -18.16 17.09
CA THR A 173 -15.71 -18.92 16.28
C THR A 173 -15.78 -18.49 14.82
N LEU A 174 -14.66 -18.61 14.10
CA LEU A 174 -14.50 -18.31 12.68
C LEU A 174 -14.11 -19.59 11.92
#